data_AF-A0A927F3K0-F1
#
_entry.id   AF-A0A927F3K0-F1
#
_cell.length_a   1.000
_cell.length_b   1.000
_cell.length_c   1.000
_cell.angle_alpha   90.00
_cell.angle_beta   90.00
_cell.angle_gamma   90.00
#
_symmetry.space_group_name_H-M   'P 1'
#
loop_
_entity.id
_entity.type
_entity.pdbx_description
1 polymer ?
#
loop_
_entity_poly.entity_id
_entity_poly.type
_entity_poly.pdbx_seq_one_letter_code
_entity_poly.pdbx_strand_id
1 'polypeptide(L)' 'MTSLTIREVPDDVAARLKVRAAEAGQPLQAYLLGLVTREATRPTLTEIAQRAERYATDEVDNGEVLGLVDEGRAAR' A
#
# COMPACT_ATOMS: atom_id res chain seq x y z
N MET A 1 11.52 -12.13 -15.97
CA MET A 1 11.00 -12.68 -14.69
C MET A 1 12.16 -12.80 -13.73
N THR A 2 12.02 -12.28 -12.51
CA THR A 2 13.08 -12.33 -11.49
C THR A 2 12.72 -13.41 -10.46
N SER A 3 13.64 -14.31 -10.17
CA SER A 3 13.49 -15.32 -9.12
C SER A 3 14.20 -14.89 -7.84
N LEU A 4 13.55 -15.06 -6.70
CA LEU A 4 14.11 -14.80 -5.38
C LEU A 4 14.09 -16.11 -4.56
N THR A 5 15.21 -16.42 -3.91
CA THR A 5 15.33 -17.57 -3.01
C THR A 5 15.65 -17.09 -1.61
N ILE A 6 14.83 -17.47 -0.63
CA ILE A 6 15.07 -17.18 0.79
C ILE A 6 15.76 -18.41 1.40
N ARG A 7 16.95 -18.20 1.98
CA ARG A 7 17.76 -19.27 2.60
C ARG A 7 17.61 -19.20 4.12
N GLU A 8 17.96 -20.32 4.77
CA GLU A 8 18.05 -20.42 6.24
C GLU A 8 16.75 -20.07 6.97
N VAL A 9 15.60 -20.40 6.37
CA VAL A 9 14.29 -20.24 7.01
C VAL A 9 14.17 -21.29 8.12
N PRO A 10 13.95 -20.89 9.38
CA PRO A 10 13.72 -21.85 10.46
C PRO A 10 12.51 -22.75 10.17
N ASP A 11 12.59 -24.02 10.55
CA ASP A 11 11.56 -25.02 10.24
C ASP A 11 10.19 -24.65 10.83
N ASP A 12 10.17 -24.07 12.02
CA ASP A 12 8.94 -23.61 12.68
C ASP A 12 8.27 -22.46 11.91
N VAL A 13 9.07 -21.54 11.37
CA VAL A 13 8.60 -20.44 10.52
C VAL A 13 8.06 -21.00 9.20
N ALA A 14 8.78 -21.91 8.54
CA ALA A 14 8.34 -22.53 7.31
C ALA A 14 7.03 -23.31 7.49
N ALA A 15 6.88 -24.03 8.62
CA ALA A 15 5.65 -24.75 8.95
C ALA A 15 4.46 -23.79 9.12
N ARG A 16 4.62 -22.70 9.88
CA ARG A 16 3.57 -21.69 10.05
C ARG A 16 3.14 -21.05 8.73
N LEU A 17 4.10 -20.77 7.85
CA LEU A 17 3.80 -20.19 6.52
C LEU A 17 3.03 -21.19 5.63
N LYS A 18 3.36 -22.48 5.68
CA LYS A 18 2.61 -23.53 4.98
C LYS A 18 1.17 -23.63 5.47
N VAL A 19 0.94 -23.59 6.78
CA VAL A 19 -0.41 -23.60 7.37
C VAL A 19 -1.21 -22.39 6.88
N ARG A 20 -0.66 -21.18 6.98
CA ARG A 20 -1.33 -19.97 6.50
C ARG A 20 -1.64 -19.98 5.00
N ALA A 21 -0.72 -20.52 4.19
CA ALA A 21 -0.97 -20.69 2.76
C ALA A 21 -2.13 -21.65 2.50
N ALA A 22 -2.20 -22.77 3.23
CA ALA A 22 -3.29 -23.73 3.14
C ALA A 22 -4.63 -23.13 3.59
N GLU A 23 -4.65 -22.36 4.69
CA GLU A 23 -5.84 -21.63 5.17
C GLU A 23 -6.34 -20.62 4.13
N ALA A 24 -5.43 -19.97 3.41
CA ALA A 24 -5.75 -19.05 2.32
C ALA A 24 -6.14 -19.76 1.01
N GLY A 25 -6.09 -21.11 0.95
CA GLY A 25 -6.37 -21.89 -0.26
C GLY A 25 -5.31 -21.67 -1.36
N GLN A 26 -4.09 -21.31 -1.00
CA GLN A 26 -3.03 -20.93 -1.94
C GLN A 26 -1.82 -21.87 -1.84
N PRO A 27 -1.14 -22.18 -2.96
CA PRO A 27 0.17 -22.81 -2.89
C PRO A 27 1.17 -21.86 -2.22
N LEU A 28 2.11 -22.42 -1.44
CA LEU A 28 3.07 -21.64 -0.64
C LEU A 28 3.80 -20.57 -1.46
N GLN A 29 4.23 -20.90 -2.68
CA GLN A 29 4.92 -19.95 -3.55
C GLN A 29 4.07 -18.72 -3.89
N ALA A 30 2.78 -18.93 -4.20
CA ALA A 30 1.87 -17.83 -4.52
C ALA A 30 1.55 -16.99 -3.28
N TYR A 31 1.37 -17.63 -2.13
CA TYR A 31 1.15 -16.96 -0.86
C TYR A 31 2.35 -16.05 -0.49
N LEU A 32 3.57 -16.57 -0.61
CA LEU A 32 4.80 -15.82 -0.34
C LEU A 32 5.00 -14.67 -1.34
N LEU A 33 4.75 -14.90 -2.63
CA LEU A 33 4.78 -13.84 -3.63
C LEU A 33 3.83 -12.71 -3.25
N GLY A 34 2.59 -13.02 -2.90
CA GLY A 34 1.62 -12.03 -2.44
C GLY A 34 2.08 -11.29 -1.19
N LEU A 35 2.75 -11.98 -0.25
CA LEU A 35 3.30 -11.35 0.95
C LEU A 35 4.40 -10.34 0.62
N VAL A 36 5.40 -10.72 -0.19
CA VAL A 36 6.51 -9.82 -0.54
C VAL A 36 6.06 -8.67 -1.44
N THR A 37 5.09 -8.90 -2.34
CA THR A 37 4.51 -7.84 -3.15
C THR A 37 3.74 -6.84 -2.29
N ARG A 38 2.93 -7.31 -1.33
CA ARG A 38 2.23 -6.41 -0.40
C ARG A 38 3.22 -5.59 0.43
N GLU A 39 4.29 -6.20 0.90
CA GLU A 39 5.30 -5.50 1.68
C GLU A 39 6.04 -4.46 0.82
N ALA A 40 6.43 -4.81 -0.40
CA ALA A 40 7.12 -3.89 -1.31
C ALA A 40 6.23 -2.75 -1.85
N THR A 41 4.91 -2.92 -1.83
CA THR A 41 3.95 -1.92 -2.32
C THR A 41 3.35 -1.07 -1.21
N ARG A 42 3.55 -1.43 0.06
CA ARG A 42 3.11 -0.61 1.19
C ARG A 42 4.09 0.54 1.39
N PRO A 43 3.67 1.79 1.15
CA PRO A 43 4.52 2.93 1.44
C PRO A 43 4.76 3.01 2.95
N THR A 44 6.00 3.26 3.31
CA THR A 44 6.39 3.56 4.69
C THR A 44 5.75 4.88 5.14
N LEU A 45 5.62 5.08 6.46
CA LEU A 45 5.12 6.35 7.01
C LEU A 45 5.93 7.56 6.53
N THR A 46 7.25 7.39 6.38
CA THR A 46 8.14 8.42 5.84
C THR A 46 7.83 8.74 4.39
N GLU A 47 7.59 7.73 3.55
CA GLU A 47 7.20 7.94 2.14
C GLU A 47 5.81 8.57 2.01
N ILE A 48 4.88 8.22 2.90
CA ILE A 48 3.57 8.86 2.99
C ILE A 48 3.73 10.32 3.41
N ALA A 49 4.56 10.63 4.41
CA ALA A 49 4.81 12.00 4.87
C ALA A 49 5.43 12.86 3.75
N GLN A 50 6.46 12.35 3.05
CA GLN A 50 7.04 13.03 1.90
C GLN A 50 6.06 13.19 0.74
N ARG A 51 5.12 12.26 0.57
CA ARG A 51 4.04 12.39 -0.40
C ARG A 51 3.06 13.48 0.03
N ALA A 52 2.68 13.53 1.30
CA ALA A 52 1.82 14.56 1.84
C ALA A 52 2.45 15.95 1.72
N GLU A 53 3.73 16.11 2.05
CA GLU A 53 4.48 17.37 1.87
C GLU A 53 4.48 17.83 0.40
N ARG A 54 4.61 16.90 -0.55
CA ARG A 54 4.54 17.23 -2.00
C ARG A 54 3.16 17.64 -2.49
N TYR A 55 2.09 17.23 -1.83
CA TYR A 55 0.71 17.62 -2.17
C TYR A 55 0.18 18.76 -1.29
N ALA A 56 0.83 19.06 -0.17
CA ALA A 56 0.54 20.20 0.69
C ALA A 56 1.12 21.51 0.11
N THR A 57 1.14 21.64 -1.22
CA THR A 57 1.79 22.75 -1.93
C THR A 57 0.85 23.86 -2.35
N ASP A 58 -0.46 23.67 -2.25
CA ASP A 58 -1.38 24.78 -2.50
C ASP A 58 -1.73 25.45 -1.17
N GLU A 59 -1.32 26.71 -1.01
CA GLU A 59 -1.99 27.63 -0.09
C GLU A 59 -3.44 27.71 -0.56
N VAL A 60 -4.28 26.84 -0.01
CA VAL A 60 -5.71 26.85 -0.28
C VAL A 60 -6.28 28.12 0.33
N ASP A 61 -6.55 29.12 -0.50
CA ASP A 61 -7.24 30.33 -0.07
C ASP A 61 -8.71 30.01 0.20
N ASN A 62 -9.24 30.52 1.32
CA ASN A 62 -10.64 30.32 1.66
C ASN A 62 -11.58 30.95 0.63
N GLY A 63 -11.17 32.03 -0.04
CA GLY A 63 -11.92 32.66 -1.11
C GLY A 63 -12.06 31.77 -2.35
N GLU A 64 -11.00 31.05 -2.71
CA GLU A 64 -11.02 30.08 -3.83
C GLU A 64 -11.99 28.93 -3.55
N VAL A 65 -11.95 28.36 -2.34
CA VAL A 65 -12.87 27.27 -1.93
C VAL A 65 -14.32 27.75 -1.96
N LEU A 66 -14.59 28.95 -1.44
CA LEU A 66 -15.94 29.52 -1.45
C LEU A 66 -16.43 29.78 -2.88
N GLY A 67 -15.54 30.25 -3.77
CA GLY A 67 -15.85 30.44 -5.19
C GLY A 67 -16.29 29.14 -5.88
N LEU A 68 -15.57 28.04 -5.65
CA LEU A 68 -15.92 26.72 -6.20
C LEU A 68 -17.28 26.20 -5.68
N VAL A 69 -17.61 26.48 -4.41
CA VAL A 69 -18.90 26.11 -3.83
C VAL A 69 -20.04 26.91 -4.46
N ASP A 70 -19.83 28.21 -4.70
CA ASP A 70 -20.84 29.08 -5.29
C ASP A 70 -21.06 28.78 -6.78
N GLU A 71 -20.00 28.47 -7.55
CA GLU A 71 -20.14 27.94 -8.92
C GLU A 71 -20.99 26.67 -8.97
N GLY A 72 -20.75 25.73 -8.06
CA GLY A 72 -21.53 24.49 -7.98
C GLY A 72 -23.00 24.68 -7.59
N ARG A 73 -23.33 25.76 -6.88
CA ARG A 73 -24.72 26.15 -6.59
C ARG A 73 -25.39 26.83 -7.78
N ALA A 74 -24.66 27.66 -8.52
CA ALA A 74 -25.16 28.38 -9.68
C ALA A 74 -25.46 27.46 -10.88
N ALA A 75 -24.82 26.29 -10.95
CA ALA A 75 -25.02 25.29 -11.99
C ALA A 75 -26.24 24.35 -11.78
N ARG A 76 -27.08 24.58 -10.75
CA ARG A 76 -28.32 23.84 -10.48
C ARG A 76 -29.55 24.70 -10.75
#